data_AF-A0ABD5CRZ6-F1
#
_entry.id   AF-A0ABD5CRZ6-F1
#
_cell.length_a   1.000
_cell.length_b   1.000
_cell.length_c   1.000
_cell.angle_alpha   90.00
_cell.angle_beta   90.00
_cell.angle_gamma   90.00
#
_symmetry.space_group_name_H-M   'P 1'
#
loop_
_entity.id
_entity.type
_entity.pdbx_description
1 polymer ?
#
loop_
_entity_poly.entity_id
_entity_poly.type
_entity_poly.pdbx_seq_one_letter_code
_entity_poly.pdbx_strand_id
1 'polypeptide(L)'
;MRLQVRYGIARHTGGALSRGLALLTAVALLGGCSAVNSMFGGNSATDALSKVKWNYAENAIELKWRADGALNSYDGQPHALLLTVVQMSDPNVFKRYASNAGALGEVLTASVPPAGILALNRVFVQPDQTDQISLPRAENAQYVGVVSGYYTLDAERVARLYRIGVGVDSHGLVIKNRSAAPTPLEISLVLGPMGLLGGVPSPQVRPPPQQPKAGEVPLSSLKNE
;
A
#
# COMPACT_ATOMS: atom_id res chain seq x y z
N MET A 1 -75.01 72.34 1.28
CA MET A 1 -74.39 73.33 0.35
C MET A 1 -72.89 73.36 0.59
N ARG A 2 -72.07 73.34 -0.47
CA ARG A 2 -70.59 73.47 -0.53
C ARG A 2 -69.68 72.41 0.14
N LEU A 3 -68.78 71.90 -0.71
CA LEU A 3 -67.47 71.26 -0.52
C LEU A 3 -66.63 71.72 0.70
N GLN A 4 -65.88 70.79 1.34
CA GLN A 4 -64.43 70.53 1.10
C GLN A 4 -64.12 69.02 1.33
N VAL A 5 -63.09 68.30 0.82
CA VAL A 5 -61.91 68.53 -0.08
C VAL A 5 -60.52 68.66 0.61
N ARG A 6 -59.69 67.59 0.47
CA ARG A 6 -58.21 67.46 0.74
C ARG A 6 -57.74 67.58 2.22
N TYR A 7 -56.61 67.01 2.69
CA TYR A 7 -55.53 66.14 2.11
C TYR A 7 -54.80 65.34 3.21
N GLY A 8 -54.19 64.18 2.86
CA GLY A 8 -52.79 63.91 3.25
C GLY A 8 -52.43 62.87 4.34
N ILE A 9 -51.34 62.13 4.02
CA ILE A 9 -50.36 61.44 4.90
C ILE A 9 -50.73 60.04 5.43
N ALA A 10 -49.79 59.10 5.24
CA ALA A 10 -49.88 57.69 5.60
C ALA A 10 -48.95 57.30 6.77
N ARG A 11 -49.20 56.15 7.40
CA ARG A 11 -48.22 55.34 8.17
C ARG A 11 -48.61 53.86 8.12
N HIS A 12 -47.66 52.99 7.81
CA HIS A 12 -47.81 51.53 7.90
C HIS A 12 -47.08 51.01 9.15
N THR A 13 -47.82 50.41 10.08
CA THR A 13 -47.32 49.65 11.24
C THR A 13 -48.40 48.63 11.63
N GLY A 14 -48.13 47.35 11.92
CA GLY A 14 -46.87 46.61 11.86
C GLY A 14 -46.94 45.35 12.76
N GLY A 15 -46.08 44.35 12.53
CA GLY A 15 -45.81 43.27 13.49
C GLY A 15 -46.53 41.93 13.25
N ALA A 16 -45.83 40.99 12.58
CA ALA A 16 -46.17 39.56 12.57
C ALA A 16 -44.92 38.71 12.21
N LEU A 17 -43.89 38.71 13.07
CA LEU A 17 -42.60 38.06 12.74
C LEU A 17 -41.79 37.64 13.99
N SER A 18 -42.08 36.46 14.55
CA SER A 18 -41.33 35.93 15.72
C SER A 18 -41.36 34.39 15.90
N ARG A 19 -41.69 33.61 14.86
CA ARG A 19 -41.72 32.13 14.92
C ARG A 19 -41.08 31.48 13.69
N GLY A 20 -39.74 31.56 13.58
CA GLY A 20 -39.02 31.02 12.41
C GLY A 20 -37.50 30.83 12.54
N LEU A 21 -36.92 30.86 13.75
CA LEU A 21 -35.46 30.88 13.94
C LEU A 21 -34.92 29.88 14.98
N ALA A 22 -35.59 28.73 15.14
CA ALA A 22 -35.23 27.72 16.16
C ALA A 22 -34.79 26.34 15.61
N LEU A 23 -34.97 26.05 14.31
CA LEU A 23 -34.62 24.74 13.71
C LEU A 23 -33.35 24.75 12.85
N LEU A 24 -32.77 25.91 12.52
CA LEU A 24 -31.63 26.00 11.59
C LEU A 24 -30.26 25.73 12.23
N THR A 25 -30.14 25.74 13.56
CA THR A 25 -28.85 25.60 14.27
C THR A 25 -28.49 24.16 14.66
N ALA A 26 -29.46 23.24 14.72
CA ALA A 26 -29.22 21.87 15.19
C ALA A 26 -28.49 20.96 14.18
N VAL A 27 -28.68 21.20 12.88
CA VAL A 27 -28.15 20.33 11.81
C VAL A 27 -26.64 20.47 11.61
N ALA A 28 -26.06 21.62 11.98
CA ALA A 28 -24.63 21.91 11.77
C ALA A 28 -23.67 21.05 12.63
N LEU A 29 -24.13 20.53 13.77
CA LEU A 29 -23.27 19.85 14.76
C LEU A 29 -22.87 18.42 14.39
N LEU A 30 -23.50 17.81 13.38
CA LEU A 30 -23.13 16.49 12.86
C LEU A 30 -22.17 16.59 11.65
N GLY A 31 -21.85 17.81 11.20
CA GLY A 31 -21.08 18.14 10.00
C GLY A 31 -19.57 17.89 10.04
N GLY A 32 -19.12 16.82 10.69
CA GLY A 32 -17.78 16.25 10.52
C GLY A 32 -16.61 16.98 11.20
N CYS A 33 -15.98 16.30 12.17
CA CYS A 33 -14.74 16.75 12.83
C CYS A 33 -13.58 17.04 11.85
N SER A 34 -13.61 16.48 10.63
CA SER A 34 -12.64 16.77 9.58
C SER A 34 -12.74 18.20 9.03
N ALA A 35 -13.94 18.78 8.91
CA ALA A 35 -14.13 20.12 8.38
C ALA A 35 -13.56 21.18 9.33
N VAL A 36 -13.90 21.10 10.62
CA VAL A 36 -13.33 22.00 11.64
C VAL A 36 -11.81 21.83 11.77
N ASN A 37 -11.29 20.61 11.64
CA ASN A 37 -9.84 20.37 11.64
C ASN A 37 -9.12 21.11 10.50
N SER A 38 -9.70 21.14 9.31
CA SER A 38 -9.16 21.90 8.16
C SER A 38 -9.35 23.41 8.31
N MET A 39 -10.44 23.88 8.93
CA MET A 39 -10.63 25.31 9.23
C MET A 39 -9.58 25.87 10.20
N PHE A 40 -9.04 25.04 11.09
CA PHE A 40 -7.94 25.39 11.98
C PHE A 40 -6.54 25.00 11.43
N GLY A 41 -6.43 24.76 10.12
CA GLY A 41 -5.14 24.56 9.43
C GLY A 41 -4.54 23.15 9.50
N GLY A 42 -5.28 22.16 10.01
CA GLY A 42 -4.95 20.73 9.87
C GLY A 42 -5.39 20.16 8.52
N ASN A 43 -5.27 18.84 8.34
CA ASN A 43 -5.70 18.13 7.12
C ASN A 43 -6.40 16.80 7.44
N SER A 44 -7.19 16.27 6.50
CA SER A 44 -7.82 14.95 6.65
C SER A 44 -6.85 13.80 6.33
N ALA A 45 -7.22 12.57 6.69
CA ALA A 45 -6.46 11.39 6.28
C ALA A 45 -6.48 11.21 4.74
N THR A 46 -7.58 11.59 4.08
CA THR A 46 -7.71 11.59 2.61
C THR A 46 -6.72 12.57 1.96
N ASP A 47 -6.51 13.76 2.57
CA ASP A 47 -5.53 14.75 2.10
C ASP A 47 -4.08 14.31 2.31
N ALA A 48 -3.82 13.42 3.25
CA ALA A 48 -2.51 12.79 3.43
C ALA A 48 -2.31 11.69 2.38
N LEU A 49 -3.30 10.80 2.23
CA LEU A 49 -3.27 9.67 1.28
C LEU A 49 -3.18 10.12 -0.18
N SER A 50 -3.78 11.26 -0.56
CA SER A 50 -3.66 11.83 -1.92
C SER A 50 -2.29 12.49 -2.20
N LYS A 51 -1.46 12.69 -1.17
CA LYS A 51 -0.14 13.34 -1.26
C LYS A 51 1.03 12.38 -0.99
N VAL A 52 0.76 11.08 -0.94
CA VAL A 52 1.77 10.02 -0.73
C VAL A 52 2.81 10.07 -1.85
N LYS A 53 4.08 10.25 -1.46
CA LYS A 53 5.21 10.17 -2.38
C LYS A 53 5.79 8.76 -2.37
N TRP A 54 5.98 8.19 -3.55
CA TRP A 54 6.45 6.81 -3.74
C TRP A 54 7.95 6.74 -4.08
N ASN A 55 8.76 7.64 -3.50
CA ASN A 55 10.22 7.68 -3.61
C ASN A 55 10.87 6.29 -3.47
N TYR A 56 12.07 6.08 -3.99
CA TYR A 56 12.89 4.90 -3.66
C TYR A 56 13.05 4.72 -2.13
N ALA A 57 13.10 3.47 -1.66
CA ALA A 57 13.38 3.14 -0.26
C ALA A 57 14.13 1.81 -0.14
N GLU A 58 15.24 1.80 0.60
CA GLU A 58 15.99 0.58 0.93
C GLU A 58 15.24 -0.26 1.97
N ASN A 59 15.50 -1.57 1.98
CA ASN A 59 14.96 -2.53 2.96
C ASN A 59 13.44 -2.40 3.20
N ALA A 60 12.68 -2.25 2.12
CA ALA A 60 11.26 -1.91 2.14
C ALA A 60 10.35 -3.06 1.65
N ILE A 61 10.93 -4.14 1.12
CA ILE A 61 10.24 -5.38 0.77
C ILE A 61 11.05 -6.53 1.38
N GLU A 62 10.48 -7.28 2.32
CA GLU A 62 11.10 -8.45 2.92
C GLU A 62 10.41 -9.70 2.36
N LEU A 63 11.18 -10.59 1.71
CA LEU A 63 10.69 -11.84 1.15
C LEU A 63 11.23 -13.02 1.96
N LYS A 64 10.34 -13.77 2.60
CA LYS A 64 10.63 -14.98 3.38
C LYS A 64 10.05 -16.19 2.66
N TRP A 65 10.77 -17.30 2.61
CA TRP A 65 10.24 -18.54 2.05
C TRP A 65 10.64 -19.77 2.86
N ARG A 66 9.74 -20.77 2.81
CA ARG A 66 10.04 -22.16 3.18
C ARG A 66 9.76 -23.06 1.98
N ALA A 67 10.78 -23.75 1.51
CA ALA A 67 10.63 -24.83 0.54
C ALA A 67 10.13 -26.13 1.18
N ASP A 68 9.55 -26.98 0.35
CA ASP A 68 9.27 -28.38 0.64
C ASP A 68 10.47 -29.26 0.23
N GLY A 69 10.64 -30.45 0.82
CA GLY A 69 11.65 -31.40 0.37
C GLY A 69 11.36 -31.97 -1.02
N ALA A 70 10.09 -31.98 -1.43
CA ALA A 70 9.66 -32.33 -2.78
C ALA A 70 9.50 -31.10 -3.71
N LEU A 71 10.18 -29.96 -3.43
CA LEU A 71 10.11 -28.71 -4.20
C LEU A 71 10.22 -28.95 -5.71
N ASN A 72 9.30 -28.33 -6.49
CA ASN A 72 9.30 -28.37 -7.96
C ASN A 72 9.44 -29.80 -8.52
N SER A 73 8.76 -30.76 -7.89
CA SER A 73 8.88 -32.18 -8.18
C SER A 73 8.41 -32.51 -9.60
N TYR A 74 9.33 -33.04 -10.41
CA TYR A 74 9.05 -33.61 -11.71
C TYR A 74 9.66 -35.01 -11.79
N ASP A 75 8.91 -35.98 -12.33
CA ASP A 75 9.25 -37.42 -12.33
C ASP A 75 9.68 -37.97 -10.95
N GLY A 76 9.03 -37.47 -9.89
CA GLY A 76 9.33 -37.80 -8.49
C GLY A 76 10.63 -37.23 -7.93
N GLN A 77 11.39 -36.44 -8.71
CA GLN A 77 12.63 -35.81 -8.27
C GLN A 77 12.41 -34.32 -7.94
N PRO A 78 12.85 -33.83 -6.76
CA PRO A 78 12.80 -32.42 -6.44
C PRO A 78 13.85 -31.63 -7.22
N HIS A 79 13.54 -30.37 -7.54
CA HIS A 79 14.39 -29.49 -8.34
C HIS A 79 14.49 -28.10 -7.70
N ALA A 80 15.57 -27.40 -8.01
CA ALA A 80 15.67 -25.97 -7.69
C ALA A 80 14.55 -25.18 -8.39
N LEU A 81 14.10 -24.11 -7.74
CA LEU A 81 13.02 -23.24 -8.20
C LEU A 81 13.53 -21.80 -8.36
N LEU A 82 13.30 -21.21 -9.53
CA LEU A 82 13.49 -19.77 -9.72
C LEU A 82 12.29 -19.02 -9.12
N LEU A 83 12.53 -18.09 -8.20
CA LEU A 83 11.60 -17.02 -7.85
C LEU A 83 12.03 -15.74 -8.56
N THR A 84 11.10 -15.11 -9.28
CA THR A 84 11.28 -13.77 -9.85
C THR A 84 10.33 -12.81 -9.13
N VAL A 85 10.90 -11.83 -8.44
CA VAL A 85 10.17 -10.72 -7.80
C VAL A 85 10.15 -9.54 -8.75
N VAL A 86 8.98 -8.94 -8.94
CA VAL A 86 8.78 -7.81 -9.86
C VAL A 86 8.00 -6.69 -9.20
N GLN A 87 8.39 -5.44 -9.45
CA GLN A 87 7.78 -4.25 -8.84
C GLN A 87 7.11 -3.37 -9.89
N MET A 88 5.96 -2.79 -9.59
CA MET A 88 5.20 -1.97 -10.55
C MET A 88 4.27 -0.95 -9.88
N SER A 89 3.81 0.04 -10.64
CA SER A 89 2.88 1.09 -10.20
C SER A 89 1.41 0.72 -10.40
N ASP A 90 1.09 -0.05 -11.45
CA ASP A 90 -0.27 -0.46 -11.84
C ASP A 90 -0.41 -2.00 -11.77
N PRO A 91 -1.38 -2.56 -11.01
CA PRO A 91 -1.56 -4.00 -10.88
C PRO A 91 -2.00 -4.67 -12.19
N ASN A 92 -2.51 -3.90 -13.17
CA ASN A 92 -2.86 -4.46 -14.48
C ASN A 92 -1.61 -4.81 -15.31
N VAL A 93 -0.42 -4.28 -14.98
CA VAL A 93 0.86 -4.78 -15.52
C VAL A 93 1.03 -6.26 -15.18
N PHE A 94 0.85 -6.63 -13.91
CA PHE A 94 0.95 -8.04 -13.50
C PHE A 94 -0.09 -8.92 -14.16
N LYS A 95 -1.33 -8.43 -14.32
CA LYS A 95 -2.40 -9.20 -15.00
C LYS A 95 -2.07 -9.56 -16.45
N ARG A 96 -1.33 -8.71 -17.17
CA ARG A 96 -0.85 -9.05 -18.53
C ARG A 96 0.13 -10.21 -18.47
N TYR A 97 1.10 -10.15 -17.55
CA TYR A 97 2.11 -11.19 -17.38
C TYR A 97 1.57 -12.50 -16.79
N ALA A 98 0.57 -12.43 -15.93
CA ALA A 98 -0.13 -13.59 -15.37
C ALA A 98 -1.26 -14.12 -16.27
N SER A 99 -1.43 -13.61 -17.50
CA SER A 99 -2.55 -14.01 -18.38
C SER A 99 -2.41 -15.40 -18.97
N ASN A 100 -1.19 -15.93 -19.11
CA ASN A 100 -0.90 -17.26 -19.66
C ASN A 100 0.56 -17.69 -19.36
N ALA A 101 0.86 -18.97 -19.54
CA ALA A 101 2.19 -19.55 -19.31
C ALA A 101 3.32 -18.88 -20.10
N GLY A 102 3.09 -18.44 -21.34
CA GLY A 102 4.10 -17.75 -22.16
C GLY A 102 4.45 -16.36 -21.62
N ALA A 103 3.45 -15.61 -21.18
CA ALA A 103 3.65 -14.30 -20.55
C ALA A 103 4.32 -14.40 -19.17
N LEU A 104 4.07 -15.48 -18.41
CA LEU A 104 4.83 -15.79 -17.20
C LEU A 104 6.30 -16.14 -17.54
N GLY A 105 6.51 -16.88 -18.63
CA GLY A 105 7.82 -17.20 -19.19
C GLY A 105 8.65 -15.96 -19.55
N GLU A 106 8.04 -14.91 -20.12
CA GLU A 106 8.69 -13.62 -20.38
C GLU A 106 9.30 -13.04 -19.09
N VAL A 107 8.52 -12.93 -18.01
CA VAL A 107 9.02 -12.41 -16.71
C VAL A 107 10.10 -13.31 -16.12
N LEU A 108 9.93 -14.64 -16.20
CA LEU A 108 10.91 -15.59 -15.67
C LEU A 108 12.25 -15.51 -16.43
N THR A 109 12.26 -15.20 -17.73
CA THR A 109 13.45 -15.20 -18.59
C THR A 109 14.07 -13.82 -18.86
N ALA A 110 13.32 -12.72 -18.76
CA ALA A 110 13.77 -11.39 -19.12
C ALA A 110 15.02 -10.92 -18.33
N SER A 111 16.11 -10.62 -19.03
CA SER A 111 17.38 -10.16 -18.41
C SER A 111 17.28 -8.76 -17.78
N VAL A 112 16.27 -7.98 -18.16
CA VAL A 112 15.95 -6.63 -17.66
C VAL A 112 14.45 -6.54 -17.32
N PRO A 113 13.99 -5.56 -16.52
CA PRO A 113 12.56 -5.36 -16.27
C PRO A 113 11.78 -5.13 -17.58
N PRO A 114 10.74 -5.94 -17.89
CA PRO A 114 9.95 -5.80 -19.12
C PRO A 114 8.84 -4.73 -18.97
N ALA A 115 8.04 -4.53 -20.02
CA ALA A 115 7.20 -3.34 -20.22
C ALA A 115 6.19 -3.03 -19.07
N GLY A 116 6.52 -2.00 -18.29
CA GLY A 116 5.73 -1.51 -17.15
C GLY A 116 6.18 -2.05 -15.79
N ILE A 117 7.19 -2.92 -15.76
CA ILE A 117 7.87 -3.37 -14.54
C ILE A 117 9.02 -2.42 -14.23
N LEU A 118 9.09 -1.95 -12.99
CA LEU A 118 10.03 -0.93 -12.49
C LEU A 118 11.33 -1.54 -11.98
N ALA A 119 11.26 -2.75 -11.40
CA ALA A 119 12.42 -3.52 -10.95
C ALA A 119 12.10 -5.02 -11.03
N LEU A 120 13.15 -5.83 -11.24
CA LEU A 120 13.09 -7.28 -11.35
C LEU A 120 14.27 -7.87 -10.58
N ASN A 121 14.00 -8.79 -9.66
CA ASN A 121 15.00 -9.50 -8.85
C ASN A 121 14.78 -11.01 -9.00
N ARG A 122 15.87 -11.80 -9.01
CA ARG A 122 15.82 -13.27 -9.10
C ARG A 122 16.45 -13.91 -7.88
N VAL A 123 15.85 -15.02 -7.42
CA VAL A 123 16.34 -15.88 -6.34
C VAL A 123 16.23 -17.32 -6.80
N PHE A 124 17.27 -18.13 -6.61
CA PHE A 124 17.21 -19.57 -6.82
C PHE A 124 17.06 -20.26 -5.47
N VAL A 125 15.99 -21.06 -5.32
CA VAL A 125 15.66 -21.76 -4.09
C VAL A 125 15.87 -23.25 -4.26
N GLN A 126 16.53 -23.88 -3.29
CA GLN A 126 16.75 -25.33 -3.24
C GLN A 126 15.62 -26.04 -2.47
N PRO A 127 15.41 -27.35 -2.69
CA PRO A 127 14.57 -28.17 -1.81
C PRO A 127 14.99 -28.04 -0.34
N ASP A 128 14.03 -28.14 0.58
CA ASP A 128 14.18 -27.94 2.05
C ASP A 128 14.74 -26.59 2.53
N GLN A 129 15.14 -25.66 1.64
CA GLN A 129 15.65 -24.34 2.02
C GLN A 129 14.58 -23.49 2.73
N THR A 130 14.93 -22.96 3.90
CA THR A 130 14.17 -21.93 4.62
C THR A 130 15.06 -20.72 4.79
N ASP A 131 14.67 -19.58 4.21
CA ASP A 131 15.58 -18.45 3.98
C ASP A 131 14.79 -17.15 3.68
N GLN A 132 15.48 -16.01 3.63
CA GLN A 132 14.87 -14.70 3.42
C GLN A 132 15.82 -13.70 2.73
N ILE A 133 15.25 -12.70 2.03
CA ILE A 133 15.99 -11.53 1.55
C ILE A 133 15.28 -10.22 1.83
N SER A 134 16.07 -9.17 2.01
CA SER A 134 15.64 -7.78 1.95
C SER A 134 15.82 -7.23 0.54
N LEU A 135 14.81 -6.51 0.04
CA LEU A 135 14.83 -5.84 -1.26
C LEU A 135 14.48 -4.34 -1.11
N PRO A 136 15.11 -3.46 -1.90
CA PRO A 136 14.68 -2.07 -2.00
C PRO A 136 13.36 -1.97 -2.76
N ARG A 137 12.48 -1.07 -2.32
CA ARG A 137 11.30 -0.67 -3.08
C ARG A 137 11.71 0.38 -4.12
N ALA A 138 11.51 0.05 -5.40
CA ALA A 138 11.76 0.95 -6.51
C ALA A 138 10.88 2.21 -6.42
N GLU A 139 11.35 3.31 -7.02
CA GLU A 139 10.56 4.53 -7.10
C GLU A 139 9.27 4.28 -7.93
N ASN A 140 8.15 4.84 -7.47
CA ASN A 140 6.79 4.63 -7.98
C ASN A 140 6.23 3.20 -7.86
N ALA A 141 6.95 2.24 -7.26
CA ALA A 141 6.40 0.91 -7.02
C ALA A 141 5.34 0.94 -5.91
N GLN A 142 4.13 0.47 -6.26
CA GLN A 142 2.98 0.33 -5.35
C GLN A 142 2.53 -1.13 -5.19
N TYR A 143 2.98 -2.01 -6.07
CA TYR A 143 2.64 -3.44 -6.09
C TYR A 143 3.89 -4.27 -6.31
N VAL A 144 3.93 -5.44 -5.67
CA VAL A 144 4.97 -6.45 -5.83
C VAL A 144 4.33 -7.73 -6.33
N GLY A 145 4.73 -8.18 -7.50
CA GLY A 145 4.42 -9.51 -8.01
C GLY A 145 5.54 -10.48 -7.65
N VAL A 146 5.20 -11.73 -7.35
CA VAL A 146 6.16 -12.84 -7.31
C VAL A 146 5.68 -13.91 -8.28
N VAL A 147 6.58 -14.35 -9.15
CA VAL A 147 6.36 -15.46 -10.09
C VAL A 147 7.36 -16.57 -9.76
N SER A 148 6.90 -17.82 -9.73
CA SER A 148 7.74 -18.99 -9.47
C SER A 148 7.84 -19.88 -10.72
N GLY A 149 9.06 -20.26 -11.08
CA GLY A 149 9.40 -21.03 -12.27
C GLY A 149 9.17 -22.53 -12.10
N TYR A 150 7.98 -22.92 -11.66
CA TYR A 150 7.60 -24.34 -11.59
C TYR A 150 7.51 -24.96 -13.00
N TYR A 151 7.69 -26.27 -13.09
CA TYR A 151 7.57 -27.02 -14.34
C TYR A 151 6.25 -26.76 -15.10
N THR A 152 5.15 -26.50 -14.39
CA THR A 152 3.87 -26.09 -14.98
C THR A 152 3.51 -24.66 -14.56
N LEU A 153 3.58 -23.72 -15.51
CA LEU A 153 3.30 -22.29 -15.31
C LEU A 153 1.79 -21.98 -15.34
N ASP A 154 1.05 -22.53 -14.37
CA ASP A 154 -0.32 -22.11 -14.08
C ASP A 154 -0.35 -20.86 -13.18
N ALA A 155 -1.02 -19.80 -13.60
CA ALA A 155 -0.95 -18.50 -12.94
C ALA A 155 -1.49 -18.52 -11.50
N GLU A 156 -2.59 -19.24 -11.22
CA GLU A 156 -3.18 -19.32 -9.89
C GLU A 156 -2.30 -20.12 -8.91
N ARG A 157 -1.48 -21.04 -9.42
CA ARG A 157 -0.53 -21.83 -8.62
C ARG A 157 0.85 -21.19 -8.48
N VAL A 158 1.35 -20.48 -9.48
CA VAL A 158 2.75 -20.01 -9.51
C VAL A 158 2.95 -18.51 -9.32
N ALA A 159 1.90 -17.69 -9.37
CA ALA A 159 1.98 -16.24 -9.28
C ALA A 159 1.21 -15.65 -8.08
N ARG A 160 1.76 -14.64 -7.42
CA ARG A 160 1.11 -13.87 -6.33
C ARG A 160 1.31 -12.39 -6.55
N LEU A 161 0.30 -11.57 -6.23
CA LEU A 161 0.36 -10.11 -6.33
C LEU A 161 0.02 -9.47 -4.99
N TYR A 162 0.91 -8.62 -4.52
CA TYR A 162 0.81 -7.90 -3.25
C TYR A 162 0.70 -6.40 -3.51
N ARG A 163 -0.10 -5.71 -2.70
CA ARG A 163 -0.15 -4.24 -2.67
C ARG A 163 0.67 -3.74 -1.50
N ILE A 164 1.52 -2.74 -1.74
CA ILE A 164 2.32 -2.10 -0.71
C ILE A 164 1.39 -1.21 0.14
N GLY A 165 1.51 -1.33 1.47
CA GLY A 165 0.69 -0.58 2.41
C GLY A 165 1.04 0.91 2.42
N VAL A 166 0.15 1.72 3.00
CA VAL A 166 0.40 3.14 3.27
C VAL A 166 -0.06 3.44 4.70
N GLY A 167 0.86 3.86 5.56
CA GLY A 167 0.57 4.32 6.91
C GLY A 167 0.11 5.77 6.88
N VAL A 168 -0.69 6.18 7.87
CA VAL A 168 -1.09 7.58 8.07
C VAL A 168 -0.75 7.98 9.50
N ASP A 169 0.38 8.66 9.67
CA ASP A 169 0.78 9.23 10.95
C ASP A 169 -0.09 10.46 11.28
N SER A 170 -0.29 10.75 12.56
CA SER A 170 -1.14 11.84 13.03
C SER A 170 -0.52 12.55 14.23
N HIS A 171 -0.28 13.85 14.11
CA HIS A 171 0.32 14.69 15.15
C HIS A 171 -0.65 15.80 15.57
N GLY A 172 -0.62 16.14 16.87
CA GLY A 172 -1.45 17.18 17.49
C GLY A 172 -2.70 16.63 18.18
N LEU A 173 -3.05 17.24 19.32
CA LEU A 173 -4.16 16.80 20.17
C LEU A 173 -5.51 17.33 19.69
N VAL A 174 -5.57 18.63 19.37
CA VAL A 174 -6.80 19.34 18.96
C VAL A 174 -6.83 19.53 17.43
N ILE A 175 -5.81 20.19 16.88
CA ILE A 175 -5.59 20.31 15.44
C ILE A 175 -4.71 19.15 15.02
N LYS A 176 -5.18 18.31 14.10
CA LYS A 176 -4.49 17.10 13.63
C LYS A 176 -3.87 17.33 12.26
N ASN A 177 -2.54 17.32 12.24
CA ASN A 177 -1.72 17.26 11.04
C ASN A 177 -1.38 15.79 10.73
N ARG A 178 -1.50 15.39 9.47
CA ARG A 178 -1.38 14.01 9.03
C ARG A 178 -0.47 13.89 7.82
N SER A 179 0.45 12.94 7.88
CA SER A 179 1.35 12.56 6.80
C SER A 179 1.10 11.09 6.44
N ALA A 180 1.25 10.75 5.16
CA ALA A 180 1.07 9.38 4.71
C ALA A 180 2.28 8.93 3.88
N ALA A 181 2.78 7.72 4.16
CA ALA A 181 3.98 7.17 3.56
C ALA A 181 3.81 5.67 3.29
N PRO A 182 4.45 5.11 2.24
CA PRO A 182 4.46 3.67 2.01
C PRO A 182 5.03 2.91 3.21
N THR A 183 4.34 1.86 3.68
CA THR A 183 4.91 0.96 4.69
C THR A 183 5.84 -0.06 4.02
N PRO A 184 6.85 -0.58 4.73
CA PRO A 184 7.49 -1.82 4.34
C PRO A 184 6.46 -2.95 4.14
N LEU A 185 6.79 -3.93 3.29
CA LEU A 185 5.93 -5.06 2.95
C LEU A 185 6.65 -6.37 3.24
N GLU A 186 6.02 -7.25 4.02
CA GLU A 186 6.51 -8.62 4.24
C GLU A 186 5.72 -9.61 3.41
N ILE A 187 6.42 -10.50 2.71
CA ILE A 187 5.86 -11.57 1.91
C ILE A 187 6.37 -12.89 2.47
N SER A 188 5.49 -13.71 3.05
CA SER A 188 5.81 -15.07 3.49
C SER A 188 5.26 -16.10 2.49
N LEU A 189 6.15 -16.88 1.88
CA LEU A 189 5.83 -17.93 0.90
C LEU A 189 6.05 -19.33 1.48
N VAL A 190 5.18 -20.26 1.08
CA VAL A 190 5.42 -21.70 1.20
C VAL A 190 5.50 -22.26 -0.21
N LEU A 191 6.65 -22.80 -0.57
CA LEU A 191 6.94 -23.31 -1.91
C LEU A 191 6.75 -24.84 -1.88
N GLY A 192 5.58 -25.30 -2.33
CA GLY A 192 5.23 -26.72 -2.30
C GLY A 192 5.79 -27.51 -3.48
N PRO A 193 5.41 -28.80 -3.61
CA PRO A 193 5.92 -29.64 -4.67
C PRO A 193 5.54 -29.20 -6.09
N MET A 194 4.39 -28.54 -6.25
CA MET A 194 3.84 -28.17 -7.57
C MET A 194 3.18 -26.77 -7.60
N GLY A 195 3.57 -25.86 -6.71
CA GLY A 195 2.98 -24.52 -6.63
C GLY A 195 3.13 -23.85 -5.25
N LEU A 196 2.71 -22.59 -5.18
CA LEU A 196 2.75 -21.76 -3.98
C LEU A 196 1.58 -22.10 -3.04
N LEU A 197 1.87 -22.80 -1.94
CA LEU A 197 0.89 -23.24 -0.93
C LEU A 197 0.49 -22.12 0.05
N GLY A 198 0.84 -20.87 -0.25
CA GLY A 198 0.60 -19.71 0.58
C GLY A 198 0.88 -18.41 -0.17
N GLY A 199 1.26 -17.38 0.58
CA GLY A 199 1.41 -16.00 0.10
C GLY A 199 0.53 -15.03 0.87
N VAL A 200 0.68 -15.01 2.21
CA VAL A 200 -0.02 -14.06 3.07
C VAL A 200 0.91 -12.86 3.30
N PRO A 201 0.49 -11.62 2.98
CA PRO A 201 1.25 -10.44 3.37
C PRO A 201 1.15 -10.25 4.89
N SER A 202 2.29 -10.24 5.57
CA SER A 202 2.33 -10.04 7.02
C SER A 202 2.47 -8.55 7.36
N PRO A 203 1.83 -8.05 8.43
CA PRO A 203 2.16 -6.74 8.98
C PRO A 203 3.60 -6.75 9.51
N GLN A 204 4.49 -6.00 8.86
CA GLN A 204 5.87 -5.81 9.29
C GLN A 204 5.94 -5.34 10.74
N VAL A 205 6.28 -6.25 11.66
CA VAL A 205 6.67 -5.89 13.02
C VAL A 205 8.07 -5.31 12.94
N ARG A 206 8.15 -4.01 12.61
CA ARG A 206 9.41 -3.26 12.58
C ARG A 206 10.15 -3.51 13.91
N PRO A 207 11.34 -4.16 13.90
CA PRO A 207 12.10 -4.33 15.13
C PRO A 207 12.39 -2.95 15.73
N PRO A 208 12.39 -2.81 17.07
CA PRO A 208 12.61 -1.51 17.70
C PRO A 208 13.95 -0.95 17.23
N PRO A 209 14.02 0.32 16.78
CA PRO A 209 15.20 0.88 16.16
C PRO A 209 16.37 0.83 17.13
N GLN A 210 17.32 -0.07 16.88
CA GLN A 210 18.53 -0.16 17.70
C GLN A 210 19.36 1.10 17.47
N GLN A 211 19.46 1.93 18.50
CA GLN A 211 20.31 3.11 18.47
C GLN A 211 21.76 2.64 18.23
N PRO A 212 22.44 3.11 17.17
CA PRO A 212 23.80 2.66 16.87
C PRO A 212 24.72 3.03 18.03
N LYS A 213 25.33 2.01 18.65
CA LYS A 213 26.31 2.18 19.72
C LYS A 213 27.62 2.67 19.10
N ALA A 214 28.15 3.79 19.58
CA ALA A 214 29.47 4.24 19.19
C ALA A 214 30.54 3.25 19.71
N GLY A 215 31.35 2.73 18.79
CA GLY A 215 32.38 1.73 19.09
C GLY A 215 32.95 1.10 17.81
N GLU A 216 33.95 0.26 17.98
CA GLU A 216 34.48 -0.59 16.91
C GLU A 216 33.47 -1.71 16.58
N VAL A 217 33.19 -1.93 15.30
CA VAL A 217 32.38 -3.06 14.83
C VAL A 217 33.35 -4.20 14.47
N PRO A 218 33.37 -5.32 15.24
CA PRO A 218 34.31 -6.40 14.95
C PRO A 218 34.01 -7.05 13.60
N LEU A 219 35.05 -7.29 12.79
CA LEU A 219 34.88 -7.93 11.46
C LEU A 219 34.29 -9.35 11.52
N SER A 220 34.18 -9.94 12.71
CA SER A 220 33.46 -11.20 12.97
C SER A 220 31.93 -11.06 12.97
N SER A 221 31.36 -9.87 13.22
CA SER A 221 29.91 -9.66 13.18
C SER A 221 29.38 -9.42 11.76
N LEU A 222 30.25 -9.19 10.78
CA LEU A 222 29.89 -8.94 9.37
C LEU A 222 29.81 -10.23 8.53
N LYS A 223 29.63 -11.40 9.15
CA LYS A 223 29.68 -12.71 8.47
C LYS A 223 28.39 -13.53 8.52
N ASN A 224 27.44 -13.16 9.38
CA ASN A 224 26.21 -13.90 9.63
C ASN A 224 25.01 -12.92 9.71
N GLU A 225 24.58 -12.38 8.57
CA GLU A 225 23.27 -11.74 8.36
C GLU A 225 22.70 -12.21 7.00
#